data_AF-A0A4R2RWQ4-F1
#
_entry.id   AF-A0A4R2RWQ4-F1
#
_cell.length_a   1.000
_cell.length_b   1.000
_cell.length_c   1.000
_cell.angle_alpha   90.00
_cell.angle_beta   90.00
_cell.angle_gamma   90.00
#
_symmetry.space_group_name_H-M   'P 1'
#
loop_
_entity.id
_entity.type
_entity.pdbx_description
1 polymer ?
#
loop_
_entity_poly.entity_id
_entity_poly.type
_entity_poly.pdbx_seq_one_letter_code
_entity_poly.pdbx_strand_id
1 'polypeptide(L)'
;MAMLRVGSRGEDVRNLQTLLRQYDPQLGADGVFGPQTERAVRLGQRRNGLYPPDGIAGPMTMGVLTGNGAGYASPARAIPAGTPTRTVAIPGTRSAAFQKAQTAASAASVGKGDPGPLKAAVEPARERARTAAMPAGTASPVSSMHMSREGRRFIVEHESQRGVSNRLHHPTAGSGVTIGPGYDMKDRSSAEVQSDLTAIGVPIEAAKTAAAGAGRSGAPATQFVKDNKSVINISIDQEALLLRRIVGSYEDRVKRAIKVPLHQHEFDALVSYAYNPGGGWTKTTKLVNEGKLHDAMVEIKRHVYSKGQMVRSLVTRRAAESKLFLYGEYK
;
A
#
# COMPACT_ATOMS: atom_id res chain seq x y z
N MET A 1 6.83 -0.47 26.16
CA MET A 1 8.04 -0.87 25.40
C MET A 1 8.06 -0.09 24.10
N ALA A 2 9.15 0.61 23.78
CA ALA A 2 9.26 1.35 22.53
C ALA A 2 9.42 0.39 21.33
N MET A 3 8.88 0.76 20.16
CA MET A 3 9.08 -0.01 18.93
C MET A 3 10.46 0.25 18.35
N LEU A 4 11.16 -0.81 17.93
CA LEU A 4 12.48 -0.73 17.32
C LEU A 4 12.38 -0.97 15.80
N ARG A 5 12.93 -0.05 15.02
CA ARG A 5 12.90 -0.05 13.54
C ARG A 5 14.17 0.55 12.97
N VAL A 6 14.34 0.55 11.65
CA VAL A 6 15.49 1.19 10.99
C VAL A 6 15.67 2.62 11.49
N GLY A 7 16.87 2.94 11.96
CA GLY A 7 17.22 4.23 12.57
C GLY A 7 17.17 4.25 14.10
N SER A 8 16.45 3.33 14.75
CA SER A 8 16.51 3.15 16.21
C SER A 8 17.95 2.83 16.65
N ARG A 9 18.34 3.32 17.84
CA ARG A 9 19.65 3.06 18.44
C ARG A 9 19.55 2.89 19.94
N GLY A 10 20.56 2.25 20.53
CA GLY A 10 20.71 2.10 21.98
C GLY A 10 20.55 0.67 22.45
N GLU A 11 20.43 0.51 23.77
CA GLU A 11 20.49 -0.81 24.42
C GLU A 11 19.34 -1.72 24.02
N ASP A 12 18.14 -1.17 23.82
CA ASP A 12 16.98 -1.95 23.36
C ASP A 12 17.24 -2.60 21.99
N VAL A 13 17.95 -1.90 21.09
CA VAL A 13 18.34 -2.45 19.77
C VAL A 13 19.39 -3.55 19.93
N ARG A 14 20.35 -3.37 20.84
CA ARG A 14 21.37 -4.39 21.13
C ARG A 14 20.74 -5.67 21.69
N ASN A 15 19.76 -5.52 22.57
CA ASN A 15 18.98 -6.62 23.13
C ASN A 15 18.18 -7.34 22.04
N LEU A 16 17.49 -6.60 21.17
CA LEU A 16 16.80 -7.17 20.02
C LEU A 16 17.76 -7.92 19.09
N GLN A 17 18.88 -7.31 18.70
CA GLN A 17 19.88 -7.94 17.82
C GLN A 17 20.40 -9.25 18.44
N THR A 18 20.60 -9.28 19.76
CA THR A 18 20.99 -10.49 20.49
C THR A 18 19.93 -11.58 20.39
N LEU A 19 18.65 -11.25 20.60
CA LEU A 19 17.53 -12.20 20.42
C LEU A 19 17.43 -12.72 18.99
N LEU A 20 17.73 -11.88 17.99
CA LEU A 20 17.61 -12.24 16.58
C LEU A 20 18.72 -13.17 16.08
N ARG A 21 19.83 -13.34 16.84
CA ARG A 21 20.92 -14.27 16.47
C ARG A 21 20.47 -15.72 16.33
N GLN A 22 19.39 -16.12 17.01
CA GLN A 22 18.78 -17.45 16.82
C GLN A 22 18.25 -17.66 15.39
N TYR A 23 17.93 -16.57 14.68
CA TYR A 23 17.44 -16.60 13.30
C TYR A 23 18.52 -16.21 12.30
N ASP A 24 19.37 -15.24 12.65
CA ASP A 24 20.52 -14.79 11.84
C ASP A 24 21.81 -14.77 12.70
N PRO A 25 22.56 -15.88 12.75
CA PRO A 25 23.75 -16.01 13.60
C PRO A 25 24.88 -15.03 13.28
N GLN A 26 24.88 -14.43 12.08
CA GLN A 26 25.90 -13.47 11.65
C GLN A 26 25.59 -12.03 12.08
N LEU A 27 24.42 -11.78 12.69
CA LEU A 27 24.00 -10.45 13.08
C LEU A 27 24.86 -9.91 14.24
N GLY A 28 25.55 -8.79 13.99
CA GLY A 28 26.21 -7.98 15.01
C GLY A 28 25.21 -7.31 15.96
N ALA A 29 25.61 -7.12 17.22
CA ALA A 29 24.80 -6.45 18.26
C ALA A 29 25.37 -5.05 18.58
N ASP A 30 25.52 -4.22 17.55
CA ASP A 30 26.12 -2.89 17.65
C ASP A 30 25.21 -1.85 18.32
N GLY A 31 23.93 -2.18 18.53
CA GLY A 31 22.93 -1.27 19.06
C GLY A 31 22.41 -0.28 18.01
N VAL A 32 22.62 -0.53 16.72
CA VAL A 32 22.13 0.28 15.60
C VAL A 32 21.20 -0.53 14.72
N PHE A 33 19.95 -0.09 14.61
CA PHE A 33 18.98 -0.80 13.80
C PHE A 33 19.17 -0.38 12.33
N GLY A 34 20.02 -1.11 11.63
CA GLY A 34 20.27 -0.95 10.20
C GLY A 34 19.54 -1.97 9.32
N PRO A 35 19.81 -1.98 8.00
CA PRO A 35 19.21 -2.95 7.06
C PRO A 35 19.44 -4.41 7.43
N GLN A 36 20.57 -4.74 8.07
CA GLN A 36 20.84 -6.10 8.55
C GLN A 36 19.90 -6.50 9.69
N THR A 37 19.70 -5.60 10.67
CA THR A 37 18.74 -5.83 11.76
C THR A 37 17.31 -5.93 11.24
N GLU A 38 16.91 -5.09 10.27
CA GLU A 38 15.60 -5.19 9.63
C GLU A 38 15.40 -6.55 8.96
N ARG A 39 16.40 -7.02 8.19
CA ARG A 39 16.37 -8.33 7.54
C ARG A 39 16.22 -9.45 8.58
N ALA A 40 16.96 -9.39 9.68
CA ALA A 40 16.90 -10.37 10.75
C ALA A 40 15.54 -10.35 11.46
N VAL A 41 14.97 -9.16 11.72
CA VAL A 41 13.60 -9.04 12.24
C VAL A 41 12.60 -9.67 11.29
N ARG A 42 12.68 -9.38 9.98
CA ARG A 42 11.80 -10.00 8.99
C ARG A 42 11.93 -11.53 8.99
N LEU A 43 13.14 -12.05 9.16
CA LEU A 43 13.38 -13.49 9.24
C LEU A 43 12.76 -14.10 10.50
N GLY A 44 12.96 -13.48 11.66
CA GLY A 44 12.34 -13.89 12.92
C GLY A 44 10.82 -13.84 12.85
N GLN A 45 10.25 -12.78 12.28
CA GLN A 45 8.82 -12.67 12.04
C GLN A 45 8.29 -13.80 11.14
N ARG A 46 8.94 -14.06 10.00
CA ARG A 46 8.56 -15.19 9.12
C ARG A 46 8.59 -16.52 9.85
N ARG A 47 9.67 -16.80 10.58
CA ARG A 47 9.86 -18.09 11.27
C ARG A 47 8.86 -18.29 12.42
N ASN A 48 8.38 -17.21 13.02
CA ASN A 48 7.36 -17.25 14.07
C ASN A 48 5.93 -17.01 13.56
N GLY A 49 5.68 -17.08 12.25
CA GLY A 49 4.34 -16.95 11.67
C GLY A 49 3.74 -15.54 11.72
N LEU A 50 4.56 -14.50 12.00
CA LEU A 50 4.15 -13.11 11.89
C LEU A 50 4.22 -12.67 10.41
N TYR A 51 3.05 -12.55 9.78
CA TYR A 51 2.93 -12.25 8.35
C TYR A 51 2.05 -11.01 8.07
N PRO A 52 2.46 -10.15 7.11
CA PRO A 52 3.73 -10.12 6.43
C PRO A 52 4.84 -9.60 7.37
N PRO A 53 6.08 -10.06 7.17
CA PRO A 53 7.23 -9.59 7.93
C PRO A 53 7.60 -8.17 7.50
N ASP A 54 7.27 -7.21 8.36
CA ASP A 54 7.49 -5.78 8.14
C ASP A 54 8.89 -5.31 8.52
N GLY A 55 9.64 -6.11 9.28
CA GLY A 55 10.99 -5.79 9.73
C GLY A 55 11.04 -4.90 10.96
N ILE A 56 9.94 -4.82 11.71
CA ILE A 56 9.80 -3.94 12.86
C ILE A 56 9.57 -4.74 14.13
N ALA A 57 10.38 -4.46 15.15
CA ALA A 57 10.27 -5.11 16.44
C ALA A 57 9.36 -4.32 17.38
N GLY A 58 8.05 -4.58 17.26
CA GLY A 58 7.03 -4.18 18.22
C GLY A 58 6.70 -5.27 19.25
N PRO A 59 5.69 -5.08 20.11
CA PRO A 59 5.34 -6.01 21.19
C PRO A 59 5.09 -7.45 20.74
N MET A 60 4.42 -7.66 19.60
CA MET A 60 4.19 -9.00 19.05
C MET A 60 5.49 -9.66 18.62
N THR A 61 6.36 -8.92 17.92
CA THR A 61 7.68 -9.40 17.53
C THR A 61 8.51 -9.72 18.76
N MET A 62 8.59 -8.82 19.74
CA MET A 62 9.32 -9.06 20.99
C MET A 62 8.74 -10.25 21.77
N GLY A 63 7.42 -10.40 21.81
CA GLY A 63 6.75 -11.50 22.50
C GLY A 63 7.07 -12.87 21.91
N VAL A 64 7.12 -13.00 20.57
CA VAL A 64 7.53 -14.26 19.94
C VAL A 64 9.05 -14.51 20.04
N LEU A 65 9.87 -13.45 20.05
CA LEU A 65 11.33 -13.56 20.13
C LEU A 65 11.84 -13.96 21.53
N THR A 66 11.15 -13.56 22.60
CA THR A 66 11.55 -13.83 23.99
C THR A 66 10.97 -15.12 24.56
N GLY A 67 10.14 -15.85 23.80
CA GLY A 67 9.50 -17.09 24.26
C GLY A 67 8.34 -16.88 25.24
N ASN A 68 7.94 -15.65 25.56
CA ASN A 68 6.76 -15.32 26.38
C ASN A 68 5.44 -15.42 25.58
N GLY A 69 5.29 -16.47 24.76
CA GLY A 69 4.12 -16.72 23.92
C GLY A 69 2.83 -17.11 24.65
N ALA A 70 2.86 -17.19 25.99
CA ALA A 70 1.73 -17.67 26.81
C ALA A 70 0.50 -16.72 26.84
N GLY A 71 0.58 -15.52 26.25
CA GLY A 71 -0.54 -14.57 26.19
C GLY A 71 -1.23 -14.43 24.83
N TYR A 72 -0.67 -14.99 23.75
CA TYR A 72 -1.11 -14.69 22.37
C TYR A 72 -1.14 -15.93 21.47
N ALA A 73 -1.65 -17.05 21.98
CA ALA A 73 -1.99 -18.20 21.13
C ALA A 73 -3.21 -17.87 20.26
N SER A 74 -3.02 -17.67 18.96
CA SER A 74 -4.10 -17.91 17.99
C SER A 74 -4.22 -19.41 17.74
N PRO A 75 -5.44 -19.98 17.65
CA PRO A 75 -5.62 -21.41 17.44
C PRO A 75 -5.14 -21.78 16.03
N ALA A 76 -4.04 -22.52 15.97
CA ALA A 76 -3.61 -23.21 14.77
C ALA A 76 -4.57 -24.36 14.48
N ARG A 77 -5.24 -24.35 13.33
CA ARG A 77 -5.87 -25.57 12.79
C ARG A 77 -4.88 -26.22 11.82
N ALA A 78 -4.56 -27.47 12.11
CA ALA A 78 -3.59 -28.33 11.45
C ALA A 78 -3.81 -28.48 9.93
N ILE A 79 -2.72 -28.52 9.17
CA ILE A 79 -2.68 -28.98 7.78
C ILE A 79 -2.12 -30.42 7.81
N PRO A 80 -2.87 -31.46 7.40
CA PRO A 80 -2.27 -32.75 7.09
C PRO A 80 -1.81 -32.80 5.63
N ALA A 81 -0.62 -33.35 5.43
CA ALA A 81 0.00 -33.61 4.12
C ALA A 81 -0.51 -34.93 3.52
N GLY A 82 -0.72 -34.98 2.20
CA GLY A 82 -1.01 -36.21 1.45
C GLY A 82 -1.45 -35.96 -0.01
N THR A 83 -0.60 -36.39 -0.96
CA THR A 83 -0.70 -36.49 -2.45
C THR A 83 -1.87 -37.40 -2.93
N PRO A 84 -2.20 -37.58 -4.24
CA PRO A 84 -1.72 -36.98 -5.49
C PRO A 84 -2.82 -36.47 -6.48
N THR A 85 -2.33 -35.85 -7.55
CA THR A 85 -2.98 -35.33 -8.77
C THR A 85 -4.20 -36.09 -9.27
N ARG A 86 -5.30 -35.36 -9.53
CA ARG A 86 -6.30 -35.72 -10.54
C ARG A 86 -6.79 -34.47 -11.26
N THR A 87 -6.43 -34.38 -12.53
CA THR A 87 -6.85 -33.35 -13.49
C THR A 87 -8.37 -33.32 -13.64
N VAL A 88 -8.99 -32.18 -13.33
CA VAL A 88 -10.36 -31.84 -13.76
C VAL A 88 -10.38 -30.36 -14.15
N ALA A 89 -10.84 -30.08 -15.37
CA ALA A 89 -10.94 -28.75 -15.97
C ALA A 89 -12.21 -28.01 -15.54
N ILE A 90 -12.14 -26.70 -15.22
CA ILE A 90 -13.27 -25.77 -15.12
C ILE A 90 -12.83 -24.36 -15.60
N PRO A 91 -13.69 -23.60 -16.33
CA PRO A 91 -13.31 -22.38 -17.07
C PRO A 91 -13.48 -21.07 -16.28
N GLY A 92 -12.80 -20.01 -16.74
CA GLY A 92 -13.17 -18.61 -16.45
C GLY A 92 -12.21 -17.81 -15.57
N THR A 93 -11.11 -17.33 -16.17
CA THR A 93 -10.55 -15.95 -16.10
C THR A 93 -9.06 -15.97 -16.43
N ARG A 94 -8.77 -16.04 -17.73
CA ARG A 94 -7.54 -15.48 -18.30
C ARG A 94 -7.96 -14.64 -19.48
N SER A 95 -7.64 -13.35 -19.47
CA SER A 95 -7.45 -12.65 -20.74
C SER A 95 -5.96 -12.56 -20.99
N ALA A 96 -5.58 -13.07 -22.15
CA ALA A 96 -4.24 -13.23 -22.64
C ALA A 96 -3.61 -11.87 -22.98
N ALA A 97 -2.77 -11.38 -22.08
CA ALA A 97 -1.73 -10.39 -22.43
C ALA A 97 -0.37 -10.72 -21.76
N PHE A 98 -0.31 -11.80 -20.98
CA PHE A 98 0.86 -12.15 -20.16
C PHE A 98 1.81 -13.15 -20.80
N GLN A 99 1.69 -13.42 -22.11
CA GLN A 99 2.46 -14.48 -22.78
C GLN A 99 3.26 -14.03 -24.03
N LYS A 100 3.40 -12.71 -24.27
CA LYS A 100 4.22 -12.21 -25.39
C LYS A 100 5.19 -11.07 -25.04
N ALA A 101 5.58 -10.93 -23.77
CA ALA A 101 6.55 -9.92 -23.32
C ALA A 101 7.73 -10.51 -22.52
N GLN A 102 8.10 -11.77 -22.76
CA GLN A 102 9.26 -12.43 -22.12
C GLN A 102 10.28 -13.04 -23.09
N THR A 103 10.22 -12.70 -24.38
CA THR A 103 11.26 -13.06 -25.36
C THR A 103 11.66 -11.83 -26.18
N ALA A 104 12.36 -10.88 -25.54
CA ALA A 104 13.17 -9.85 -26.20
C ALA A 104 13.89 -8.98 -25.16
N ALA A 105 14.75 -9.58 -24.33
CA ALA A 105 15.79 -8.86 -23.57
C ALA A 105 16.83 -9.86 -23.03
N SER A 106 17.44 -10.62 -23.95
CA SER A 106 18.62 -11.43 -23.64
C SER A 106 19.53 -11.43 -24.87
N ALA A 107 20.23 -10.32 -25.08
CA ALA A 107 21.41 -10.25 -25.94
C ALA A 107 22.18 -8.96 -25.65
N ALA A 108 23.19 -9.03 -24.77
CA ALA A 108 24.45 -8.31 -24.90
C ALA A 108 25.41 -8.74 -23.77
N SER A 109 26.44 -9.48 -24.17
CA SER A 109 27.71 -9.84 -23.53
C SER A 109 28.27 -8.80 -22.55
N VAL A 110 28.65 -9.18 -21.31
CA VAL A 110 29.97 -9.70 -20.90
C VAL A 110 31.16 -8.96 -21.52
N GLY A 111 31.78 -8.08 -20.73
CA GLY A 111 33.14 -7.56 -20.90
C GLY A 111 33.82 -7.44 -19.54
N LYS A 112 34.92 -8.17 -19.35
CA LYS A 112 35.78 -8.19 -18.15
C LYS A 112 36.56 -6.87 -18.01
N GLY A 113 36.70 -6.39 -16.78
CA GLY A 113 37.66 -5.35 -16.38
C GLY A 113 37.62 -5.13 -14.87
N ASP A 114 38.71 -5.49 -14.19
CA ASP A 114 38.91 -5.42 -12.73
C ASP A 114 39.13 -3.97 -12.20
N PRO A 115 39.10 -3.75 -10.86
CA PRO A 115 38.54 -2.55 -10.24
C PRO A 115 39.57 -1.50 -9.78
N GLY A 116 39.13 -0.25 -9.66
CA GLY A 116 39.85 0.85 -9.01
C GLY A 116 38.89 1.77 -8.23
N PRO A 117 39.32 2.41 -7.13
CA PRO A 117 38.45 2.72 -6.00
C PRO A 117 37.79 4.11 -6.13
N LEU A 118 36.47 4.17 -5.98
CA LEU A 118 35.77 5.44 -5.73
C LEU A 118 35.19 5.44 -4.32
N LYS A 119 36.05 5.84 -3.38
CA LYS A 119 35.61 6.51 -2.15
C LYS A 119 35.08 7.90 -2.50
N ALA A 120 34.19 8.39 -1.64
CA ALA A 120 33.62 9.74 -1.55
C ALA A 120 32.31 10.00 -2.33
N ALA A 121 31.18 9.64 -1.71
CA ALA A 121 29.88 10.34 -1.85
C ALA A 121 28.82 9.90 -0.81
N VAL A 122 29.19 9.42 0.38
CA VAL A 122 28.24 8.84 1.36
C VAL A 122 27.60 9.88 2.31
N GLU A 123 27.91 11.16 2.17
CA GLU A 123 27.41 12.21 3.08
C GLU A 123 26.67 13.35 2.37
N PRO A 124 25.43 13.10 1.93
CA PRO A 124 24.34 13.93 2.46
C PRO A 124 23.04 13.16 2.78
N ALA A 125 23.02 11.83 2.63
CA ALA A 125 21.86 11.00 2.99
C ALA A 125 21.78 10.72 4.51
N ARG A 126 22.92 10.73 5.20
CA ARG A 126 23.03 10.47 6.65
C ARG A 126 22.45 11.59 7.52
N GLU A 127 22.46 12.84 7.02
CA GLU A 127 21.94 14.00 7.75
C GLU A 127 20.41 14.09 7.70
N ARG A 128 19.77 13.64 6.60
CA ARG A 128 18.29 13.58 6.49
C ARG A 128 17.66 12.50 7.38
N ALA A 129 18.44 11.49 7.79
CA ALA A 129 17.98 10.45 8.72
C ALA A 129 18.15 10.86 10.20
N ARG A 130 18.88 11.94 10.50
CA ARG A 130 19.17 12.38 11.88
C ARG A 130 18.09 13.27 12.50
N THR A 131 17.14 13.79 11.70
CA THR A 131 16.10 14.72 12.17
C THR A 131 14.66 14.23 11.99
N ALA A 132 14.44 12.96 11.64
CA ALA A 132 13.11 12.37 11.66
C ALA A 132 12.65 12.06 13.10
N ALA A 133 12.59 13.08 13.95
CA ALA A 133 11.52 13.14 14.93
C ALA A 133 10.22 12.95 14.14
N MET A 134 9.39 12.01 14.58
CA MET A 134 8.08 11.77 13.97
C MET A 134 7.36 13.12 13.79
N PRO A 135 6.63 13.36 12.69
CA PRO A 135 5.77 14.54 12.63
C PRO A 135 4.69 14.32 13.68
N ALA A 136 4.96 14.78 14.91
CA ALA A 136 4.01 14.89 15.99
C ALA A 136 3.09 16.07 15.66
N GLY A 137 2.30 15.91 14.58
CA GLY A 137 1.10 16.70 14.42
C GLY A 137 0.19 16.42 15.60
N THR A 138 -0.61 17.39 16.01
CA THR A 138 -1.58 17.17 17.09
C THR A 138 -2.69 16.23 16.62
N ALA A 139 -2.96 15.17 17.37
CA ALA A 139 -4.12 14.31 17.11
C ALA A 139 -5.40 15.16 17.11
N SER A 140 -6.24 14.96 16.11
CA SER A 140 -7.44 15.77 15.88
C SER A 140 -8.70 14.90 15.91
N PRO A 141 -9.86 15.45 16.30
CA PRO A 141 -11.13 14.73 16.19
C PRO A 141 -11.38 14.30 14.75
N VAL A 142 -11.66 13.03 14.51
CA VAL A 142 -11.81 12.49 13.14
C VAL A 142 -12.90 13.18 12.32
N SER A 143 -13.93 13.74 12.97
CA SER A 143 -15.03 14.46 12.31
C SER A 143 -14.56 15.68 11.51
N SER A 144 -13.49 16.35 11.94
CA SER A 144 -12.91 17.52 11.24
C SER A 144 -11.79 17.14 10.26
N MET A 145 -11.38 15.87 10.20
CA MET A 145 -10.27 15.44 9.36
C MET A 145 -10.70 15.23 7.91
N HIS A 146 -9.77 15.46 7.00
CA HIS A 146 -9.89 15.13 5.58
C HIS A 146 -8.61 14.45 5.14
N MET A 147 -8.69 13.63 4.10
CA MET A 147 -7.50 12.97 3.58
C MET A 147 -6.53 14.01 3.04
N SER A 148 -5.26 13.90 3.44
CA SER A 148 -4.23 14.85 3.01
C SER A 148 -3.91 14.70 1.52
N ARG A 149 -3.11 15.63 0.98
CA ARG A 149 -2.60 15.52 -0.40
C ARG A 149 -1.69 14.31 -0.54
N GLU A 150 -0.84 14.09 0.46
CA GLU A 150 0.10 12.97 0.54
C GLU A 150 -0.65 11.64 0.67
N GLY A 151 -1.75 11.60 1.42
CA GLY A 151 -2.64 10.44 1.53
C GLY A 151 -3.33 10.08 0.21
N ARG A 152 -3.82 11.08 -0.52
CA ARG A 152 -4.33 10.87 -1.90
C ARG A 152 -3.26 10.33 -2.82
N ARG A 153 -2.07 10.91 -2.78
CA ARG A 153 -0.94 10.44 -3.58
C ARG A 153 -0.55 9.00 -3.22
N PHE A 154 -0.55 8.65 -1.94
CA PHE A 154 -0.29 7.29 -1.48
C PHE A 154 -1.26 6.27 -2.07
N ILE A 155 -2.57 6.56 -2.10
CA ILE A 155 -3.56 5.68 -2.73
C ILE A 155 -3.28 5.54 -4.23
N VAL A 156 -3.09 6.67 -4.92
CA VAL A 156 -2.82 6.71 -6.37
C VAL A 156 -1.58 5.88 -6.71
N GLU A 157 -0.49 5.99 -5.95
CA GLU A 157 0.73 5.21 -6.21
C GLU A 157 0.53 3.69 -6.09
N HIS A 158 -0.48 3.23 -5.34
CA HIS A 158 -0.81 1.81 -5.20
C HIS A 158 -1.89 1.33 -6.18
N GLU A 159 -2.73 2.23 -6.70
CA GLU A 159 -3.87 1.87 -7.56
C GLU A 159 -3.63 2.18 -9.05
N SER A 160 -2.81 3.19 -9.34
CA SER A 160 -2.61 3.68 -10.70
C SER A 160 -1.80 2.74 -11.56
N GLN A 161 -2.19 2.66 -12.82
CA GLN A 161 -1.57 1.81 -13.82
C GLN A 161 -1.16 2.68 -15.01
N ARG A 162 0.16 2.83 -15.21
CA ARG A 162 0.70 3.62 -16.31
C ARG A 162 0.22 3.07 -17.65
N GLY A 163 -0.29 3.96 -18.51
CA GLY A 163 -0.90 3.63 -19.80
C GLY A 163 -2.38 3.24 -19.72
N VAL A 164 -2.92 3.10 -18.52
CA VAL A 164 -4.32 2.73 -18.27
C VAL A 164 -5.03 3.83 -17.49
N SER A 165 -4.72 4.01 -16.20
CA SER A 165 -5.44 4.95 -15.31
C SER A 165 -5.18 6.40 -15.67
N ASN A 166 -3.96 6.72 -16.13
CA ASN A 166 -3.58 8.07 -16.53
C ASN A 166 -4.25 8.53 -17.84
N ARG A 167 -5.04 7.65 -18.48
CA ARG A 167 -5.75 7.86 -19.73
C ARG A 167 -7.22 7.48 -19.58
N LEU A 168 -8.06 7.86 -20.55
CA LEU A 168 -9.44 7.40 -20.55
C LEU A 168 -9.47 5.87 -20.71
N HIS A 169 -10.27 5.20 -19.89
CA HIS A 169 -10.44 3.75 -19.92
C HIS A 169 -11.87 3.36 -19.52
N HIS A 170 -12.22 2.09 -19.72
CA HIS A 170 -13.52 1.54 -19.35
C HIS A 170 -13.28 0.20 -18.61
N PRO A 171 -13.22 0.21 -17.26
CA PRO A 171 -12.66 -0.89 -16.49
C PRO A 171 -13.58 -2.12 -16.39
N THR A 172 -14.90 -1.91 -16.40
CA THR A 172 -15.90 -3.00 -16.26
C THR A 172 -17.11 -2.72 -17.16
N ALA A 173 -17.98 -3.72 -17.37
CA ALA A 173 -19.21 -3.50 -18.13
C ALA A 173 -20.22 -2.56 -17.45
N GLY A 174 -20.16 -2.42 -16.11
CA GLY A 174 -21.09 -1.60 -15.34
C GLY A 174 -20.65 -0.14 -15.17
N SER A 175 -19.38 0.15 -15.39
CA SER A 175 -18.78 1.50 -15.35
C SER A 175 -19.12 2.33 -16.59
N GLY A 176 -18.85 3.63 -16.50
CA GLY A 176 -18.78 4.53 -17.65
C GLY A 176 -17.36 4.74 -18.12
N VAL A 177 -17.15 5.85 -18.85
CA VAL A 177 -15.80 6.33 -19.16
C VAL A 177 -15.11 6.70 -17.84
N THR A 178 -13.92 6.19 -17.58
CA THR A 178 -13.18 6.38 -16.32
C THR A 178 -11.82 7.01 -16.57
N ILE A 179 -11.36 7.82 -15.62
CA ILE A 179 -10.01 8.39 -15.57
C ILE A 179 -9.45 8.28 -14.14
N GLY A 180 -8.14 8.09 -14.01
CA GLY A 180 -7.50 7.84 -12.73
C GLY A 180 -7.97 6.54 -12.05
N PRO A 181 -7.71 6.35 -10.75
CA PRO A 181 -8.02 5.11 -10.05
C PRO A 181 -9.49 4.94 -9.64
N GLY A 182 -10.45 5.63 -10.29
CA GLY A 182 -11.87 5.48 -9.97
C GLY A 182 -12.80 6.66 -10.26
N TYR A 183 -12.34 7.71 -10.96
CA TYR A 183 -13.23 8.80 -11.37
C TYR A 183 -14.06 8.36 -12.58
N ASP A 184 -15.25 7.83 -12.31
CA ASP A 184 -16.19 7.34 -13.31
C ASP A 184 -17.14 8.44 -13.80
N MET A 185 -17.31 8.61 -15.10
CA MET A 185 -18.10 9.71 -15.68
C MET A 185 -19.57 9.36 -15.94
N LYS A 186 -20.02 8.14 -15.60
CA LYS A 186 -21.37 7.64 -15.92
C LYS A 186 -22.47 8.49 -15.29
N ASP A 187 -22.35 8.79 -14.01
CA ASP A 187 -23.38 9.49 -13.24
C ASP A 187 -23.05 10.98 -13.04
N ARG A 188 -22.17 11.52 -13.88
CA ARG A 188 -21.72 12.92 -13.85
C ARG A 188 -22.18 13.63 -15.12
N SER A 189 -22.46 14.92 -15.03
CA SER A 189 -22.71 15.74 -16.21
C SER A 189 -21.40 16.10 -16.92
N SER A 190 -21.49 16.38 -18.23
CA SER A 190 -20.33 16.84 -19.01
C SER A 190 -19.72 18.13 -18.43
N ALA A 191 -20.55 19.06 -17.96
CA ALA A 191 -20.08 20.30 -17.35
C ALA A 191 -19.27 20.06 -16.06
N GLU A 192 -19.73 19.15 -15.20
CA GLU A 192 -19.00 18.75 -13.99
C GLU A 192 -17.66 18.10 -14.33
N VAL A 193 -17.65 17.15 -15.28
CA VAL A 193 -16.41 16.47 -15.70
C VAL A 193 -15.40 17.46 -16.28
N GLN A 194 -15.84 18.39 -17.13
CA GLN A 194 -14.95 19.41 -17.68
C GLN A 194 -14.38 20.32 -16.58
N SER A 195 -15.22 20.77 -15.64
CA SER A 195 -14.80 21.58 -14.50
C SER A 195 -13.78 20.86 -13.62
N ASP A 196 -14.02 19.58 -13.31
CA ASP A 196 -13.10 18.78 -12.50
C ASP A 196 -11.75 18.53 -13.17
N LEU A 197 -11.75 18.24 -14.48
CA LEU A 197 -10.53 18.01 -15.24
C LEU A 197 -9.71 19.30 -15.41
N THR A 198 -10.36 20.43 -15.65
CA THR A 198 -9.67 21.72 -15.73
C THR A 198 -9.11 22.14 -14.37
N ALA A 199 -9.82 21.87 -13.26
CA ALA A 199 -9.36 22.17 -11.91
C ALA A 199 -8.08 21.42 -11.50
N ILE A 200 -7.82 20.25 -12.11
CA ILE A 200 -6.56 19.51 -11.91
C ILE A 200 -5.48 19.88 -12.95
N GLY A 201 -5.72 20.90 -13.79
CA GLY A 201 -4.77 21.41 -14.78
C GLY A 201 -4.76 20.66 -16.11
N VAL A 202 -5.80 19.90 -16.45
CA VAL A 202 -5.97 19.40 -17.83
C VAL A 202 -6.33 20.57 -18.74
N PRO A 203 -5.70 20.71 -19.93
CA PRO A 203 -6.07 21.75 -20.90
C PRO A 203 -7.55 21.71 -21.25
N ILE A 204 -8.18 22.88 -21.38
CA ILE A 204 -9.64 23.02 -21.52
C ILE A 204 -10.22 22.22 -22.69
N GLU A 205 -9.54 22.19 -23.84
CA GLU A 205 -9.99 21.42 -25.01
C GLU A 205 -9.93 19.91 -24.75
N ALA A 206 -8.85 19.42 -24.15
CA ALA A 206 -8.72 18.01 -23.78
C ALA A 206 -9.77 17.61 -22.73
N ALA A 207 -10.01 18.48 -21.74
CA ALA A 207 -11.04 18.29 -20.72
C ALA A 207 -12.45 18.26 -21.33
N LYS A 208 -12.75 19.16 -22.26
CA LYS A 208 -14.02 19.21 -23.00
C LYS A 208 -14.23 17.95 -23.84
N THR A 209 -13.22 17.51 -24.58
CA THR A 209 -13.30 16.26 -25.34
C THR A 209 -13.57 15.08 -24.42
N ALA A 210 -12.81 14.93 -23.33
CA ALA A 210 -13.03 13.84 -22.38
C ALA A 210 -14.40 13.89 -21.70
N ALA A 211 -14.87 15.09 -21.33
CA ALA A 211 -16.16 15.32 -20.73
C ALA A 211 -17.34 14.91 -21.63
N ALA A 212 -17.16 14.90 -22.95
CA ALA A 212 -18.16 14.33 -23.87
C ALA A 212 -18.44 12.84 -23.60
N GLY A 213 -17.54 12.14 -22.90
CA GLY A 213 -17.72 10.77 -22.43
C GLY A 213 -18.68 10.60 -21.25
N ALA A 214 -19.09 11.69 -20.59
CA ALA A 214 -20.02 11.69 -19.48
C ALA A 214 -21.37 11.05 -19.86
N GLY A 215 -21.99 10.33 -18.92
CA GLY A 215 -23.23 9.60 -19.17
C GLY A 215 -23.10 8.31 -19.98
N ARG A 216 -21.96 8.09 -20.67
CA ARG A 216 -21.76 6.87 -21.48
C ARG A 216 -21.41 5.68 -20.59
N SER A 217 -21.99 4.53 -20.88
CA SER A 217 -21.65 3.23 -20.27
C SER A 217 -21.69 2.11 -21.32
N GLY A 218 -21.20 0.91 -21.00
CA GLY A 218 -21.29 -0.24 -21.89
C GLY A 218 -20.56 -0.08 -23.23
N ALA A 219 -21.20 -0.46 -24.34
CA ALA A 219 -20.61 -0.36 -25.68
C ALA A 219 -20.31 1.10 -26.10
N PRO A 220 -21.20 2.09 -25.89
CA PRO A 220 -20.88 3.50 -26.14
C PRO A 220 -19.65 4.03 -25.40
N ALA A 221 -19.48 3.69 -24.11
CA ALA A 221 -18.29 4.08 -23.35
C ALA A 221 -17.02 3.43 -23.91
N THR A 222 -17.11 2.14 -24.24
CA THR A 222 -16.01 1.38 -24.84
C THR A 222 -15.55 2.02 -26.15
N GLN A 223 -16.50 2.37 -27.03
CA GLN A 223 -16.18 2.99 -28.31
C GLN A 223 -15.57 4.37 -28.12
N PHE A 224 -16.17 5.20 -27.28
CA PHE A 224 -15.63 6.52 -26.98
C PHE A 224 -14.19 6.48 -26.44
N VAL A 225 -13.91 5.54 -25.53
CA VAL A 225 -12.57 5.31 -25.01
C VAL A 225 -11.61 4.91 -26.12
N LYS A 226 -11.99 4.03 -27.05
CA LYS A 226 -11.12 3.67 -28.19
C LYS A 226 -10.73 4.90 -29.01
N ASP A 227 -11.70 5.77 -29.27
CA ASP A 227 -11.51 6.93 -30.14
C ASP A 227 -10.74 8.07 -29.43
N ASN A 228 -10.87 8.19 -28.10
CA ASN A 228 -10.38 9.34 -27.34
C ASN A 228 -9.35 8.98 -26.25
N LYS A 229 -8.88 7.74 -26.18
CA LYS A 229 -8.00 7.24 -25.10
C LYS A 229 -6.86 8.19 -24.73
N SER A 230 -6.21 8.73 -25.76
CA SER A 230 -4.97 9.50 -25.63
C SER A 230 -5.19 11.01 -25.53
N VAL A 231 -6.45 11.49 -25.55
CA VAL A 231 -6.75 12.94 -25.48
C VAL A 231 -6.28 13.55 -24.16
N ILE A 232 -6.23 12.74 -23.10
CA ILE A 232 -5.72 13.12 -21.79
C ILE A 232 -4.64 12.13 -21.36
N ASN A 233 -3.60 12.68 -20.73
CA ASN A 233 -2.57 11.94 -20.03
C ASN A 233 -2.24 12.67 -18.71
N ILE A 234 -2.88 12.29 -17.61
CA ILE A 234 -2.71 12.96 -16.31
C ILE A 234 -1.52 12.42 -15.52
N SER A 235 -0.84 13.28 -14.77
CA SER A 235 0.22 12.89 -13.84
C SER A 235 -0.34 12.24 -12.56
N ILE A 236 0.52 11.58 -11.79
CA ILE A 236 0.16 11.05 -10.46
C ILE A 236 -0.39 12.15 -9.54
N ASP A 237 0.17 13.36 -9.61
CA ASP A 237 -0.31 14.48 -8.79
C ASP A 237 -1.70 14.95 -9.23
N GLN A 238 -1.98 14.92 -10.54
CA GLN A 238 -3.31 15.23 -11.07
C GLN A 238 -4.34 14.15 -10.73
N GLU A 239 -3.97 12.87 -10.80
CA GLU A 239 -4.79 11.75 -10.30
C GLU A 239 -5.10 11.93 -8.80
N ALA A 240 -4.13 12.35 -8.00
CA ALA A 240 -4.31 12.60 -6.56
C ALA A 240 -5.21 13.82 -6.28
N LEU A 241 -5.18 14.85 -7.13
CA LEU A 241 -6.13 15.96 -7.03
C LEU A 241 -7.55 15.50 -7.40
N LEU A 242 -7.69 14.71 -8.46
CA LEU A 242 -8.98 14.20 -8.92
C LEU A 242 -9.61 13.23 -7.92
N LEU A 243 -8.79 12.43 -7.22
CA LEU A 243 -9.24 11.49 -6.19
C LEU A 243 -10.04 12.19 -5.07
N ARG A 244 -9.84 13.49 -4.84
CA ARG A 244 -10.63 14.27 -3.88
C ARG A 244 -12.14 14.21 -4.16
N ARG A 245 -12.54 14.04 -5.42
CA ARG A 245 -13.95 13.93 -5.83
C ARG A 245 -14.61 12.60 -5.50
N ILE A 246 -13.82 11.59 -5.17
CA ILE A 246 -14.34 10.24 -4.88
C ILE A 246 -14.03 9.78 -3.46
N VAL A 247 -13.05 10.38 -2.79
CA VAL A 247 -12.61 9.92 -1.47
C VAL A 247 -13.64 10.16 -0.36
N GLY A 248 -14.53 11.14 -0.52
CA GLY A 248 -15.43 11.59 0.55
C GLY A 248 -16.24 10.47 1.21
N SER A 249 -16.76 9.51 0.44
CA SER A 249 -17.52 8.38 0.99
C SER A 249 -16.68 7.46 1.89
N TYR A 250 -15.38 7.34 1.59
CA TYR A 250 -14.42 6.58 2.39
C TYR A 250 -13.99 7.37 3.63
N GLU A 251 -13.79 8.70 3.52
CA GLU A 251 -13.59 9.58 4.69
C GLU A 251 -14.75 9.43 5.66
N ASP A 252 -15.99 9.52 5.17
CA ASP A 252 -17.18 9.40 6.01
C ASP A 252 -17.28 8.02 6.66
N ARG A 253 -16.83 6.96 5.97
CA ARG A 253 -16.73 5.62 6.54
C ARG A 253 -15.77 5.58 7.72
N VAL A 254 -14.61 6.23 7.62
CA VAL A 254 -13.65 6.35 8.74
C VAL A 254 -14.27 7.17 9.88
N LYS A 255 -14.83 8.34 9.58
CA LYS A 255 -15.47 9.26 10.55
C LYS A 255 -16.60 8.59 11.33
N ARG A 256 -17.39 7.74 10.69
CA ARG A 256 -18.46 6.98 11.36
C ARG A 256 -17.92 5.88 12.27
N ALA A 257 -16.81 5.23 11.91
CA ALA A 257 -16.30 4.05 12.60
C ALA A 257 -15.33 4.39 13.74
N ILE A 258 -14.48 5.41 13.58
CA ILE A 258 -13.48 5.81 14.57
C ILE A 258 -14.07 6.81 15.56
N LYS A 259 -13.74 6.64 16.84
CA LYS A 259 -14.26 7.43 17.96
C LYS A 259 -13.16 8.14 18.77
N VAL A 260 -11.91 7.81 18.49
CA VAL A 260 -10.73 8.43 19.12
C VAL A 260 -10.10 9.45 18.18
N PRO A 261 -9.44 10.51 18.70
CA PRO A 261 -8.63 11.40 17.87
C PRO A 261 -7.53 10.63 17.13
N LEU A 262 -7.21 11.07 15.91
CA LEU A 262 -6.14 10.49 15.10
C LEU A 262 -5.16 11.56 14.64
N HIS A 263 -3.92 11.15 14.42
CA HIS A 263 -2.95 11.90 13.62
C HIS A 263 -3.33 11.86 12.14
N GLN A 264 -2.90 12.86 11.36
CA GLN A 264 -3.23 12.95 9.93
C GLN A 264 -2.84 11.68 9.15
N HIS A 265 -1.67 11.11 9.43
CA HIS A 265 -1.20 9.90 8.75
C HIS A 265 -1.98 8.64 9.12
N GLU A 266 -2.46 8.54 10.37
CA GLU A 266 -3.36 7.46 10.79
C GLU A 266 -4.70 7.54 10.06
N PHE A 267 -5.26 8.75 9.95
CA PHE A 267 -6.49 8.98 9.18
C PHE A 267 -6.31 8.63 7.71
N ASP A 268 -5.24 9.11 7.07
CA ASP A 268 -4.93 8.81 5.67
C ASP A 268 -4.77 7.30 5.42
N ALA A 269 -4.08 6.58 6.31
CA ALA A 269 -3.94 5.13 6.21
C ALA A 269 -5.27 4.40 6.34
N LEU A 270 -6.14 4.82 7.26
CA LEU A 270 -7.47 4.23 7.40
C LEU A 270 -8.38 4.53 6.22
N VAL A 271 -8.30 5.73 5.63
CA VAL A 271 -9.04 6.05 4.40
C VAL A 271 -8.52 5.21 3.22
N SER A 272 -7.20 5.03 3.09
CA SER A 272 -6.61 4.11 2.10
C SER A 272 -7.12 2.69 2.29
N TYR A 273 -7.15 2.19 3.53
CA TYR A 273 -7.67 0.86 3.83
C TYR A 273 -9.18 0.75 3.54
N ALA A 274 -9.96 1.79 3.87
CA ALA A 274 -11.40 1.86 3.63
C ALA A 274 -11.76 1.78 2.14
N TYR A 275 -10.86 2.22 1.25
CA TYR A 275 -10.99 2.15 -0.20
C TYR A 275 -11.15 0.72 -0.70
N ASN A 276 -10.34 -0.19 -0.15
CA ASN A 276 -10.39 -1.61 -0.45
C ASN A 276 -10.07 -2.37 0.85
N PRO A 277 -11.05 -2.70 1.70
CA PRO A 277 -10.77 -3.33 3.01
C PRO A 277 -10.83 -4.86 2.99
N GLY A 278 -11.29 -5.48 1.89
CA GLY A 278 -11.61 -6.90 1.86
C GLY A 278 -12.70 -7.25 2.88
N GLY A 279 -12.31 -7.84 4.02
CA GLY A 279 -13.23 -8.29 5.09
C GLY A 279 -12.88 -7.84 6.51
N GLY A 280 -11.92 -6.93 6.70
CA GLY A 280 -11.36 -6.63 8.04
C GLY A 280 -11.80 -5.33 8.69
N TRP A 281 -12.67 -4.55 8.04
CA TRP A 281 -12.97 -3.18 8.43
C TRP A 281 -13.43 -3.07 9.89
N THR A 282 -14.51 -3.77 10.25
CA THR A 282 -15.13 -3.67 11.58
C THR A 282 -14.18 -4.05 12.71
N LYS A 283 -13.40 -5.13 12.54
CA LYS A 283 -12.44 -5.58 13.54
C LYS A 283 -11.27 -4.61 13.67
N THR A 284 -10.76 -4.10 12.55
CA THR A 284 -9.68 -3.11 12.53
C THR A 284 -10.09 -1.85 13.29
N THR A 285 -11.26 -1.27 12.97
CA THR A 285 -11.71 -0.02 13.60
C THR A 285 -12.02 -0.21 15.09
N LYS A 286 -12.51 -1.39 15.50
CA LYS A 286 -12.67 -1.74 16.91
C LYS A 286 -11.31 -1.71 17.63
N LEU A 287 -10.29 -2.36 17.09
CA LEU A 287 -8.95 -2.38 17.68
C LEU A 287 -8.33 -0.98 17.75
N VAL A 288 -8.53 -0.13 16.73
CA VAL A 288 -8.09 1.28 16.77
C VAL A 288 -8.78 2.05 17.90
N ASN A 289 -10.10 1.93 18.04
CA ASN A 289 -10.86 2.60 19.11
C ASN A 289 -10.48 2.12 20.52
N GLU A 290 -10.03 0.87 20.65
CA GLU A 290 -9.50 0.30 21.90
C GLU A 290 -8.04 0.71 22.18
N GLY A 291 -7.41 1.50 21.31
CA GLY A 291 -5.98 1.86 21.41
C GLY A 291 -5.03 0.72 21.06
N LYS A 292 -5.53 -0.42 20.56
CA LYS A 292 -4.73 -1.60 20.15
C LYS A 292 -4.24 -1.43 18.71
N LEU A 293 -3.48 -0.35 18.48
CA LEU A 293 -3.06 0.10 17.16
C LEU A 293 -2.26 -0.95 16.38
N HIS A 294 -1.33 -1.64 17.05
CA HIS A 294 -0.55 -2.70 16.43
C HIS A 294 -1.41 -3.89 15.99
N ASP A 295 -2.34 -4.32 16.85
CA ASP A 295 -3.24 -5.43 16.52
C ASP A 295 -4.16 -5.08 15.35
N ALA A 296 -4.58 -3.81 15.25
CA ALA A 296 -5.31 -3.30 14.10
C ALA A 296 -4.48 -3.45 12.81
N MET A 297 -3.18 -3.15 12.84
CA MET A 297 -2.31 -3.29 11.67
C MET A 297 -2.03 -4.76 11.31
N VAL A 298 -1.86 -5.62 12.31
CA VAL A 298 -1.80 -7.08 12.10
C VAL A 298 -3.10 -7.57 11.45
N GLU A 299 -4.24 -7.02 11.86
CA GLU A 299 -5.53 -7.36 11.27
C GLU A 299 -5.59 -6.93 9.79
N ILE A 300 -5.28 -5.67 9.45
CA ILE A 300 -5.22 -5.17 8.06
C ILE A 300 -4.35 -6.09 7.18
N LYS A 301 -3.21 -6.50 7.71
CA LYS A 301 -2.22 -7.39 7.06
C LYS A 301 -2.72 -8.80 6.72
N ARG A 302 -3.79 -9.27 7.37
CA ARG A 302 -4.45 -10.55 7.03
C ARG A 302 -5.31 -10.44 5.78
N HIS A 303 -5.76 -9.24 5.41
CA HIS A 303 -6.67 -8.99 4.29
C HIS A 303 -5.91 -8.80 2.97
N VAL A 304 -5.24 -9.89 2.56
CA VAL A 304 -4.37 -9.99 1.37
C VAL A 304 -4.79 -11.09 0.38
N TYR A 305 -5.97 -11.68 0.59
CA TYR A 305 -6.49 -12.77 -0.22
C TYR A 305 -7.65 -12.30 -1.11
N SER A 306 -7.74 -12.86 -2.32
CA SER A 306 -8.89 -12.72 -3.22
C SER A 306 -9.21 -14.08 -3.81
N LYS A 307 -10.50 -14.49 -3.76
CA LYS A 307 -10.97 -15.82 -4.16
C LYS A 307 -10.12 -16.98 -3.58
N GLY A 308 -9.70 -16.85 -2.32
CA GLY A 308 -8.89 -17.84 -1.61
C GLY A 308 -7.39 -17.83 -1.95
N GLN A 309 -6.93 -17.01 -2.92
CA GLN A 309 -5.52 -16.91 -3.28
C GLN A 309 -4.88 -15.63 -2.73
N MET A 310 -3.65 -15.73 -2.26
CA MET A 310 -2.88 -14.59 -1.79
C MET A 310 -2.49 -13.70 -2.97
N VAL A 311 -2.76 -12.40 -2.87
CA VAL A 311 -2.47 -11.40 -3.90
C VAL A 311 -1.26 -10.57 -3.48
N ARG A 312 -0.14 -10.69 -4.21
CA ARG A 312 1.13 -10.02 -3.87
C ARG A 312 1.03 -8.49 -3.83
N SER A 313 0.22 -7.88 -4.70
CA SER A 313 -0.03 -6.44 -4.67
C SER A 313 -0.74 -6.01 -3.39
N LEU A 314 -1.72 -6.79 -2.92
CA LEU A 314 -2.39 -6.52 -1.64
C LEU A 314 -1.40 -6.66 -0.46
N VAL A 315 -0.54 -7.68 -0.44
CA VAL A 315 0.49 -7.81 0.62
C VAL A 315 1.35 -6.55 0.72
N THR A 316 1.79 -6.03 -0.43
CA THR A 316 2.62 -4.82 -0.50
C THR A 316 1.84 -3.60 0.00
N ARG A 317 0.61 -3.42 -0.49
CA ARG A 317 -0.27 -2.30 -0.07
C ARG A 317 -0.59 -2.33 1.42
N ARG A 318 -0.96 -3.49 2.00
CA ARG A 318 -1.27 -3.61 3.44
C ARG A 318 -0.06 -3.32 4.31
N ALA A 319 1.14 -3.72 3.88
CA ALA A 319 2.37 -3.39 4.57
C ALA A 319 2.63 -1.87 4.54
N ALA A 320 2.43 -1.22 3.40
CA ALA A 320 2.56 0.22 3.27
C ALA A 320 1.51 0.98 4.10
N GLU A 321 0.23 0.57 4.07
CA GLU A 321 -0.84 1.16 4.89
C GLU A 321 -0.52 1.04 6.38
N SER A 322 0.02 -0.10 6.81
CA SER A 322 0.43 -0.30 8.21
C SER A 322 1.58 0.62 8.61
N LYS A 323 2.55 0.83 7.72
CA LYS A 323 3.68 1.74 7.96
C LYS A 323 3.23 3.18 8.00
N LEU A 324 2.35 3.58 7.08
CA LEU A 324 1.75 4.90 7.08
C LEU A 324 1.01 5.16 8.39
N PHE A 325 0.18 4.21 8.83
CA PHE A 325 -0.59 4.33 10.07
C PHE A 325 0.30 4.47 11.30
N LEU A 326 1.30 3.59 11.46
CA LEU A 326 2.12 3.56 12.68
C LEU A 326 3.23 4.61 12.71
N TYR A 327 3.69 5.07 11.54
CA TYR A 327 4.94 5.83 11.42
C TYR A 327 4.86 7.10 10.59
N GLY A 328 3.77 7.33 9.86
CA GLY A 328 3.69 8.46 8.93
C GLY A 328 4.58 8.30 7.70
N GLU A 329 4.95 7.07 7.34
CA GLU A 329 5.76 6.77 6.15
C GLU A 329 4.87 6.69 4.90
N TYR A 330 4.87 7.76 4.10
CA TYR A 330 4.15 7.81 2.82
C TYR A 330 4.92 7.17 1.65
N LYS A 331 6.14 6.66 1.86
CA LYS A 331 7.03 6.09 0.82
C LYS A 331 7.76 4.85 1.32
#